data_AF-A0A2I6QNP1-F1
#
_entry.id   AF-A0A2I6QNP1-F1
#
_cell.length_a   1.000
_cell.length_b   1.000
_cell.length_c   1.000
_cell.angle_alpha   90.00
_cell.angle_beta   90.00
_cell.angle_gamma   90.00
#
_symmetry.space_group_name_H-M   'P 1'
#
loop_
_entity.id
_entity.type
_entity.pdbx_description
1 polymer ?
#
loop_
_entity_poly.entity_id
_entity_poly.type
_entity_poly.pdbx_seq_one_letter_code
_entity_poly.pdbx_strand_id
1 'polypeptide(L)'
;MTEAQQRGTGLAYMSAFFRAYVGGESQFIPILTGDAPPPASAQTNNLFVSYHAPDIPGIRLDVNRLLTDSNLSVNFLGGAVTPTALTPYDLCGGEAPPANKCIPEALNAQQPHTTPSARSTARGMTQLRTGWNDLTGNYRNNIPPALGNVSGFQAIQFRVSVNFADARNLAGLAQDFRVVLTDASGASASVRVSDVSGALYFPPGDTGPVPKVVLNTVRVPLSAFGGVNLNAVRSVQFAFNERLQGGLLITDVAFASSPQ
;
A
#
# COMPACT_ATOMS: atom_id res chain seq x y z
N MET A 1 23.17 -1.21 -1.14
CA MET A 1 23.38 -2.67 -1.08
C MET A 1 24.76 -2.99 -1.64
N THR A 2 25.48 -3.93 -1.02
CA THR A 2 26.74 -4.44 -1.58
C THR A 2 26.48 -5.37 -2.76
N GLU A 3 27.51 -5.68 -3.55
CA GLU A 3 27.42 -6.68 -4.63
C GLU A 3 26.92 -8.04 -4.09
N ALA A 4 27.45 -8.49 -2.96
CA ALA A 4 27.05 -9.74 -2.32
C ALA A 4 25.55 -9.75 -1.97
N GLN A 5 25.03 -8.63 -1.44
CA GLN A 5 23.61 -8.49 -1.14
C GLN A 5 22.74 -8.53 -2.40
N GLN A 6 23.17 -7.88 -3.49
CA GLN A 6 22.44 -7.91 -4.75
C GLN A 6 22.39 -9.33 -5.34
N ARG A 7 23.54 -10.02 -5.36
CA ARG A 7 23.63 -11.41 -5.82
C ARG A 7 22.81 -12.36 -4.94
N GLY A 8 22.90 -12.23 -3.62
CA GLY A 8 22.13 -13.02 -2.66
C GLY A 8 20.62 -12.84 -2.86
N THR A 9 20.18 -11.60 -2.95
CA THR A 9 18.77 -11.24 -3.25
C THR A 9 18.32 -11.88 -4.56
N GLY A 10 19.08 -11.68 -5.64
CA GLY A 10 18.74 -12.20 -6.95
C GLY A 10 18.61 -13.72 -6.94
N LEU A 11 19.59 -14.43 -6.36
CA LEU A 11 19.54 -15.89 -6.23
C LEU A 11 18.34 -16.36 -5.41
N ALA A 12 18.07 -15.73 -4.27
CA ALA A 12 16.97 -16.12 -3.40
C ALA A 12 15.60 -15.93 -4.07
N TYR A 13 15.31 -14.73 -4.58
CA TYR A 13 14.00 -14.37 -5.09
C TYR A 13 13.73 -14.94 -6.49
N MET A 14 14.73 -14.98 -7.38
CA MET A 14 14.53 -15.61 -8.69
C MET A 14 14.31 -17.10 -8.57
N SER A 15 15.08 -17.79 -7.71
CA SER A 15 14.87 -19.23 -7.47
C SER A 15 13.51 -19.49 -6.84
N ALA A 16 13.12 -18.69 -5.84
CA ALA A 16 11.80 -18.76 -5.21
C ALA A 16 10.67 -18.60 -6.24
N PHE A 17 10.78 -17.62 -7.14
CA PHE A 17 9.79 -17.39 -8.19
C PHE A 17 9.62 -18.60 -9.11
N PHE A 18 10.72 -19.14 -9.64
CA PHE A 18 10.64 -20.31 -10.53
C PHE A 18 10.12 -21.55 -9.80
N ARG A 19 10.56 -21.79 -8.56
CA ARG A 19 10.08 -22.93 -7.76
C ARG A 19 8.60 -22.81 -7.45
N ALA A 20 8.10 -21.62 -7.12
CA ALA A 20 6.68 -21.40 -6.85
C ALA A 20 5.83 -21.53 -8.12
N TYR A 21 6.14 -20.75 -9.16
CA TYR A 21 5.23 -20.58 -10.31
C TYR A 21 5.46 -21.55 -11.47
N VAL A 22 6.66 -22.14 -11.57
CA VAL A 22 6.96 -23.19 -12.57
C VAL A 22 7.00 -24.57 -11.92
N GLY A 23 7.55 -24.66 -10.71
CA GLY A 23 7.67 -25.91 -9.96
C GLY A 23 6.45 -26.29 -9.11
N GLY A 24 5.53 -25.36 -8.84
CA GLY A 24 4.37 -25.61 -7.99
C GLY A 24 4.68 -25.67 -6.48
N GLU A 25 5.85 -25.19 -6.05
CA GLU A 25 6.27 -25.23 -4.65
C GLU A 25 5.74 -24.01 -3.86
N SER A 26 4.66 -24.20 -3.10
CA SER A 26 4.00 -23.11 -2.38
C SER A 26 4.78 -22.55 -1.19
N GLN A 27 5.78 -23.27 -0.65
CA GLN A 27 6.53 -22.81 0.51
C GLN A 27 7.31 -21.49 0.28
N PHE A 28 7.50 -21.08 -0.98
CA PHE A 28 8.19 -19.84 -1.34
C PHE A 28 7.24 -18.65 -1.54
N ILE A 29 5.93 -18.87 -1.64
CA ILE A 29 4.95 -17.80 -1.85
C ILE A 29 5.08 -16.72 -0.76
N PRO A 30 5.22 -17.04 0.55
CA PRO A 30 5.26 -16.00 1.58
C PRO A 30 6.35 -14.94 1.37
N ILE A 31 7.55 -15.31 0.90
CA ILE A 31 8.61 -14.33 0.64
C ILE A 31 8.36 -13.53 -0.65
N LEU A 32 7.61 -14.08 -1.60
CA LEU A 32 7.25 -13.44 -2.88
C LEU A 32 6.03 -12.51 -2.74
N THR A 33 5.21 -12.70 -1.71
CA THR A 33 4.03 -11.88 -1.41
C THR A 33 4.27 -10.86 -0.28
N GLY A 34 5.39 -10.99 0.43
CA GLY A 34 5.73 -10.14 1.56
C GLY A 34 5.10 -10.57 2.89
N ASP A 35 4.58 -11.80 2.97
CA ASP A 35 4.07 -12.40 4.22
C ASP A 35 5.17 -13.01 5.10
N ALA A 36 6.39 -13.14 4.58
CA ALA A 36 7.56 -13.58 5.32
C ALA A 36 8.76 -12.65 5.07
N PRO A 37 9.65 -12.48 6.07
CA PRO A 37 10.87 -11.69 5.88
C PRO A 37 11.78 -12.34 4.82
N PRO A 38 12.68 -11.57 4.19
CA PRO A 38 13.67 -12.12 3.28
C PRO A 38 14.45 -13.27 3.94
N PRO A 39 14.71 -14.38 3.22
CA PRO A 39 15.50 -15.47 3.77
C PRO A 39 16.95 -15.02 3.99
N ALA A 40 17.67 -15.68 4.89
CA ALA A 40 19.08 -15.35 5.17
C ALA A 40 19.97 -15.37 3.90
N SER A 41 19.63 -16.20 2.91
CA SER A 41 20.30 -16.25 1.60
C SER A 41 20.19 -14.96 0.78
N ALA A 42 19.19 -14.11 1.05
CA ALA A 42 19.08 -12.77 0.44
C ALA A 42 20.16 -11.80 0.94
N GLN A 43 20.79 -12.09 2.10
CA GLN A 43 21.85 -11.30 2.75
C GLN A 43 21.46 -9.85 3.10
N THR A 44 20.18 -9.52 3.03
CA THR A 44 19.64 -8.20 3.37
C THR A 44 18.18 -8.33 3.81
N ASN A 45 17.75 -7.45 4.69
CA ASN A 45 16.33 -7.26 5.03
C ASN A 45 15.74 -6.00 4.39
N ASN A 46 16.57 -5.21 3.67
CA ASN A 46 16.14 -4.00 2.95
C ASN A 46 15.54 -4.36 1.59
N LEU A 47 14.49 -5.17 1.61
CA LEU A 47 13.76 -5.62 0.44
C LEU A 47 12.29 -5.29 0.61
N PHE A 48 11.73 -4.69 -0.43
CA PHE A 48 10.32 -4.36 -0.49
C PHE A 48 9.69 -5.10 -1.65
N VAL A 49 8.55 -5.73 -1.36
CA VAL A 49 7.79 -6.51 -2.32
C VAL A 49 6.52 -5.73 -2.63
N SER A 50 6.16 -5.67 -3.91
CA SER A 50 4.85 -5.20 -4.34
C SER A 50 4.09 -6.38 -4.92
N TYR A 51 3.11 -6.87 -4.18
CA TYR A 51 2.27 -8.00 -4.56
C TYR A 51 0.82 -7.52 -4.62
N HIS A 52 0.16 -7.76 -5.74
CA HIS A 52 -1.25 -7.47 -5.91
C HIS A 52 -2.00 -8.79 -6.09
N ALA A 53 -2.86 -9.11 -5.13
CA ALA A 53 -3.62 -10.35 -5.18
C ALA A 53 -4.49 -10.42 -6.45
N PRO A 54 -4.67 -11.61 -7.05
CA PRO A 54 -5.52 -11.74 -8.23
C PRO A 54 -6.96 -11.36 -7.90
N ASP A 55 -7.69 -10.83 -8.89
CA ASP A 55 -9.11 -10.44 -8.76
C ASP A 55 -10.03 -11.69 -8.76
N ILE A 56 -9.86 -12.53 -7.75
CA ILE A 56 -10.58 -13.79 -7.58
C ILE A 56 -11.41 -13.68 -6.29
N PRO A 57 -12.74 -13.92 -6.35
CA PRO A 57 -13.57 -13.96 -5.17
C PRO A 57 -13.01 -14.90 -4.10
N GLY A 58 -12.90 -14.41 -2.87
CA GLY A 58 -12.31 -15.14 -1.74
C GLY A 58 -10.78 -15.03 -1.61
N ILE A 59 -10.08 -14.53 -2.64
CA ILE A 59 -8.65 -14.19 -2.55
C ILE A 59 -8.47 -12.68 -2.41
N ARG A 60 -9.31 -11.87 -3.06
CA ARG A 60 -9.29 -10.41 -2.94
C ARG A 60 -10.71 -9.83 -2.85
N LEU A 61 -10.88 -8.87 -1.96
CA LEU A 61 -12.04 -8.00 -1.86
C LEU A 61 -11.58 -6.55 -1.84
N ASP A 62 -11.76 -5.85 -2.95
CA ASP A 62 -11.36 -4.45 -3.07
C ASP A 62 -12.30 -3.55 -2.25
N VAL A 63 -11.76 -2.86 -1.25
CA VAL A 63 -12.50 -1.86 -0.48
C VAL A 63 -12.57 -0.57 -1.29
N ASN A 64 -11.41 -0.06 -1.71
CA ASN A 64 -11.32 1.13 -2.54
C ASN A 64 -10.18 1.02 -3.54
N ARG A 65 -10.52 1.05 -4.84
CA ARG A 65 -9.56 0.96 -5.95
C ARG A 65 -8.94 2.30 -6.31
N LEU A 66 -9.54 3.42 -5.89
CA LEU A 66 -9.04 4.78 -6.14
C LEU A 66 -8.79 5.09 -7.63
N LEU A 67 -9.70 4.67 -8.51
CA LEU A 67 -9.55 4.82 -9.96
C LEU A 67 -10.11 6.14 -10.50
N THR A 68 -11.17 6.66 -9.87
CA THR A 68 -11.92 7.84 -10.31
C THR A 68 -12.27 8.74 -9.12
N ASP A 69 -12.50 10.04 -9.35
CA ASP A 69 -12.79 10.98 -8.25
C ASP A 69 -14.01 10.61 -7.40
N SER A 70 -14.97 9.86 -7.96
CA SER A 70 -16.07 9.27 -7.17
C SER A 70 -15.59 8.37 -6.03
N ASN A 71 -14.42 7.74 -6.17
CA ASN A 71 -13.78 6.92 -5.13
C ASN A 71 -13.28 7.72 -3.92
N LEU A 72 -13.25 9.06 -4.01
CA LEU A 72 -12.97 9.95 -2.88
C LEU A 72 -14.18 10.16 -1.97
N SER A 73 -15.39 9.83 -2.41
CA SER A 73 -16.63 9.96 -1.62
C SER A 73 -17.38 8.64 -1.43
N VAL A 74 -17.26 7.71 -2.38
CA VAL A 74 -17.88 6.37 -2.34
C VAL A 74 -16.88 5.32 -2.82
N ASN A 75 -16.55 4.36 -1.98
CA ASN A 75 -15.56 3.34 -2.30
C ASN A 75 -16.11 2.27 -3.25
N PHE A 76 -15.28 1.29 -3.61
CA PHE A 76 -15.64 0.25 -4.58
C PHE A 76 -16.79 -0.64 -4.09
N LEU A 77 -16.94 -0.80 -2.77
CA LEU A 77 -18.03 -1.57 -2.15
C LEU A 77 -19.33 -0.77 -2.06
N GLY A 78 -19.35 0.51 -2.45
CA GLY A 78 -20.52 1.39 -2.31
C GLY A 78 -20.66 2.04 -0.93
N GLY A 79 -19.65 1.92 -0.06
CA GLY A 79 -19.62 2.58 1.24
C GLY A 79 -19.05 4.00 1.17
N ALA A 80 -19.52 4.87 2.06
CA ALA A 80 -19.02 6.25 2.14
C ALA A 80 -17.52 6.30 2.50
N VAL A 81 -16.84 7.27 1.92
CA VAL A 81 -15.42 7.59 2.20
C VAL A 81 -15.37 8.95 2.84
N THR A 82 -14.62 9.07 3.94
CA THR A 82 -14.56 10.32 4.72
C THR A 82 -13.11 10.65 5.04
N PRO A 83 -12.54 11.72 4.47
CA PRO A 83 -11.29 12.31 4.93
C PRO A 83 -11.53 13.20 6.15
N THR A 84 -10.53 13.35 7.01
CA THR A 84 -10.49 14.36 8.08
C THR A 84 -9.09 14.94 8.13
N ALA A 85 -8.99 16.27 8.16
CA ALA A 85 -7.71 17.00 8.24
C ALA A 85 -6.67 16.57 7.17
N LEU A 86 -7.15 16.23 5.97
CA LEU A 86 -6.33 15.82 4.83
C LEU A 86 -6.24 16.91 3.78
N THR A 87 -5.01 17.27 3.41
CA THR A 87 -4.72 18.23 2.34
C THR A 87 -3.40 17.87 1.64
N PRO A 88 -3.32 17.81 0.30
CA PRO A 88 -4.48 17.71 -0.57
C PRO A 88 -5.29 16.44 -0.28
N TYR A 89 -6.46 16.33 -0.90
CA TYR A 89 -7.25 15.11 -0.91
C TYR A 89 -7.81 14.97 -2.32
N ASP A 90 -6.95 14.48 -3.22
CA ASP A 90 -7.23 14.37 -4.63
C ASP A 90 -6.62 13.09 -5.23
N LEU A 91 -7.04 12.76 -6.45
CA LEU A 91 -6.41 11.70 -7.23
C LEU A 91 -5.39 12.30 -8.21
N CYS A 92 -4.35 11.51 -8.48
CA CYS A 92 -3.33 11.78 -9.47
C CYS A 92 -2.85 10.47 -10.10
N GLY A 93 -2.18 10.56 -11.24
CA GLY A 93 -1.89 9.41 -12.08
C GLY A 93 -3.16 8.87 -12.76
N GLY A 94 -3.00 7.86 -13.61
CA GLY A 94 -4.13 7.24 -14.27
C GLY A 94 -4.69 7.97 -15.47
N GLU A 95 -5.86 7.50 -15.89
CA GLU A 95 -6.65 8.12 -16.93
C GLU A 95 -7.21 9.48 -16.48
N ALA A 96 -7.48 10.36 -17.44
CA ALA A 96 -8.13 11.65 -17.15
C ALA A 96 -9.47 11.43 -16.42
N PRO A 97 -9.95 12.36 -15.55
CA PRO A 97 -9.48 13.74 -15.40
C PRO A 97 -8.28 14.04 -14.47
N PRO A 98 -7.83 13.18 -13.54
CA PRO A 98 -6.64 13.44 -12.74
C PRO A 98 -5.40 13.85 -13.54
N ALA A 99 -4.54 14.65 -12.91
CA ALA A 99 -3.23 14.96 -13.47
C ALA A 99 -2.43 13.67 -13.68
N ASN A 100 -1.81 13.50 -14.84
CA ASN A 100 -1.02 12.30 -15.16
C ASN A 100 0.18 12.07 -14.24
N LYS A 101 0.61 13.09 -13.49
CA LYS A 101 1.70 13.04 -12.50
C LYS A 101 1.16 13.34 -11.11
N CYS A 102 1.69 12.65 -10.12
CA CYS A 102 1.44 12.97 -8.71
C CYS A 102 2.38 14.04 -8.17
N ILE A 103 3.58 14.11 -8.76
CA ILE A 103 4.61 15.11 -8.44
C ILE A 103 4.91 15.90 -9.72
N PRO A 104 4.28 17.06 -9.95
CA PRO A 104 4.39 17.79 -11.22
C PRO A 104 5.84 18.07 -11.66
N GLU A 105 6.66 18.54 -10.73
CA GLU A 105 8.06 18.95 -10.98
C GLU A 105 9.05 17.78 -11.06
N ALA A 106 8.63 16.55 -10.75
CA ALA A 106 9.52 15.39 -10.81
C ALA A 106 9.61 14.80 -12.23
N LEU A 107 10.78 14.23 -12.52
CA LEU A 107 11.03 13.49 -13.76
C LEU A 107 10.11 12.26 -13.84
N ASN A 108 9.77 11.82 -15.06
CA ASN A 108 8.98 10.60 -15.26
C ASN A 108 9.64 9.38 -14.61
N ALA A 109 10.97 9.29 -14.70
CA ALA A 109 11.76 8.22 -14.07
C ALA A 109 11.68 8.19 -12.53
N GLN A 110 11.26 9.30 -11.89
CA GLN A 110 11.07 9.43 -10.44
C GLN A 110 9.66 9.06 -9.97
N GLN A 111 8.71 8.89 -10.88
CA GLN A 111 7.34 8.47 -10.57
C GLN A 111 6.88 7.42 -11.61
N PRO A 112 7.59 6.29 -11.71
CA PRO A 112 7.38 5.30 -12.78
C PRO A 112 5.98 4.70 -12.80
N HIS A 113 5.23 4.83 -11.70
CA HIS A 113 3.86 4.35 -11.61
C HIS A 113 2.86 5.24 -12.35
N THR A 114 3.08 6.55 -12.53
CA THR A 114 2.04 7.48 -13.04
C THR A 114 2.24 7.85 -14.49
N THR A 115 3.47 7.78 -14.99
CA THR A 115 3.82 8.27 -16.33
C THR A 115 3.89 7.13 -17.35
N PRO A 116 3.41 7.36 -18.60
CA PRO A 116 3.61 6.43 -19.70
C PRO A 116 5.10 6.08 -19.90
N SER A 117 5.37 4.87 -20.38
CA SER A 117 6.73 4.47 -20.75
C SER A 117 6.95 4.67 -22.25
N ALA A 118 8.22 4.65 -22.69
CA ALA A 118 8.54 4.64 -24.12
C ALA A 118 7.92 3.45 -24.89
N ARG A 119 7.41 2.44 -24.19
CA ARG A 119 6.84 1.21 -24.76
C ARG A 119 5.33 1.05 -24.52
N SER A 120 4.67 1.99 -23.86
CA SER A 120 3.23 1.93 -23.61
C SER A 120 2.64 3.33 -23.44
N THR A 121 1.54 3.59 -24.16
CA THR A 121 0.73 4.80 -24.03
C THR A 121 -0.25 4.75 -22.87
N ALA A 122 -0.32 3.61 -22.16
CA ALA A 122 -1.15 3.49 -20.96
C ALA A 122 -0.77 4.60 -19.99
N ARG A 123 -1.78 5.38 -19.58
CA ARG A 123 -1.59 6.32 -18.49
C ARG A 123 -1.42 5.48 -17.23
N GLY A 124 -0.55 5.92 -16.32
CA GLY A 124 -0.07 5.08 -15.24
C GLY A 124 -1.18 4.68 -14.24
N MET A 125 -0.80 4.38 -13.02
CA MET A 125 -1.70 3.99 -11.95
C MET A 125 -2.20 5.22 -11.20
N THR A 126 -3.52 5.30 -11.02
CA THR A 126 -4.17 6.30 -10.17
C THR A 126 -3.83 6.07 -8.70
N GLN A 127 -3.64 7.17 -7.97
CA GLN A 127 -3.22 7.19 -6.58
C GLN A 127 -3.97 8.30 -5.85
N LEU A 128 -4.41 8.03 -4.62
CA LEU A 128 -4.77 9.07 -3.66
C LEU A 128 -3.49 9.82 -3.27
N ARG A 129 -3.46 11.11 -3.55
CA ARG A 129 -2.45 12.02 -3.03
C ARG A 129 -3.02 12.75 -1.84
N THR A 130 -2.37 12.57 -0.70
CA THR A 130 -2.84 13.19 0.53
C THR A 130 -1.73 13.53 1.50
N GLY A 131 -2.06 14.34 2.50
CA GLY A 131 -1.17 14.60 3.62
C GLY A 131 -1.90 15.27 4.78
N TRP A 132 -1.21 15.43 5.89
CA TRP A 132 -1.73 15.97 7.15
C TRP A 132 -0.72 16.92 7.79
N ASN A 133 -1.20 17.78 8.68
CA ASN A 133 -0.37 18.75 9.44
C ASN A 133 -0.56 18.63 10.97
N ASP A 134 -1.37 17.68 11.42
CA ASP A 134 -1.57 17.33 12.82
C ASP A 134 -1.95 15.84 12.97
N LEU A 135 -2.07 15.37 14.20
CA LEU A 135 -2.34 13.95 14.52
C LEU A 135 -3.81 13.53 14.38
N THR A 136 -4.69 14.40 13.88
CA THR A 136 -6.13 14.12 13.69
C THR A 136 -6.45 13.61 12.29
N GLY A 137 -5.48 13.70 11.37
CA GLY A 137 -5.56 13.25 9.99
C GLY A 137 -6.07 11.80 9.89
N ASN A 138 -7.15 11.56 9.14
CA ASN A 138 -7.58 10.20 8.85
C ASN A 138 -8.31 10.06 7.51
N TYR A 139 -8.23 8.84 6.96
CA TYR A 139 -8.91 8.42 5.73
C TYR A 139 -9.74 7.17 6.02
N ARG A 140 -11.06 7.32 6.08
CA ARG A 140 -11.99 6.24 6.45
C ARG A 140 -12.77 5.74 5.25
N ASN A 141 -12.78 4.42 5.06
CA ASN A 141 -13.62 3.71 4.10
C ASN A 141 -14.66 2.88 4.87
N ASN A 142 -15.95 3.18 4.71
CA ASN A 142 -17.02 2.38 5.29
C ASN A 142 -17.30 1.12 4.45
N ILE A 143 -17.67 0.03 5.10
CA ILE A 143 -18.01 -1.25 4.46
C ILE A 143 -19.50 -1.50 4.67
N PRO A 144 -20.30 -1.68 3.60
CA PRO A 144 -21.70 -2.04 3.74
C PRO A 144 -21.89 -3.33 4.55
N PRO A 145 -22.95 -3.43 5.37
CA PRO A 145 -23.14 -4.58 6.26
C PRO A 145 -23.05 -5.96 5.59
N ALA A 146 -23.59 -6.07 4.37
CA ALA A 146 -23.60 -7.32 3.60
C ALA A 146 -22.21 -7.78 3.13
N LEU A 147 -21.23 -6.88 3.10
CA LEU A 147 -19.86 -7.12 2.62
C LEU A 147 -18.83 -7.08 3.76
N GLY A 148 -19.30 -6.99 5.02
CA GLY A 148 -18.46 -6.88 6.21
C GLY A 148 -17.83 -8.18 6.70
N ASN A 149 -18.18 -9.33 6.09
CA ASN A 149 -17.52 -10.59 6.42
C ASN A 149 -16.19 -10.69 5.66
N VAL A 150 -15.09 -10.48 6.39
CA VAL A 150 -13.72 -10.53 5.87
C VAL A 150 -12.89 -11.60 6.55
N SER A 151 -13.49 -12.49 7.35
CA SER A 151 -12.79 -13.51 8.12
C SER A 151 -12.08 -14.57 7.25
N GLY A 152 -12.43 -14.64 5.96
CA GLY A 152 -11.77 -15.51 4.98
C GLY A 152 -10.46 -14.95 4.39
N PHE A 153 -10.12 -13.69 4.66
CA PHE A 153 -8.90 -13.06 4.15
C PHE A 153 -7.76 -13.10 5.18
N GLN A 154 -6.52 -13.00 4.70
CA GLN A 154 -5.34 -13.02 5.57
C GLN A 154 -4.97 -11.62 6.07
N ALA A 155 -5.10 -10.60 5.23
CA ALA A 155 -4.62 -9.25 5.54
C ALA A 155 -5.53 -8.15 4.97
N ILE A 156 -5.46 -6.96 5.56
CA ILE A 156 -5.76 -5.72 4.84
C ILE A 156 -4.49 -5.30 4.09
N GLN A 157 -4.63 -5.06 2.79
CA GLN A 157 -3.57 -4.75 1.85
C GLN A 157 -3.82 -3.38 1.21
N PHE A 158 -2.74 -2.64 0.99
CA PHE A 158 -2.72 -1.42 0.17
C PHE A 158 -1.31 -1.17 -0.34
N ARG A 159 -1.19 -0.32 -1.36
CA ARG A 159 0.11 0.14 -1.87
C ARG A 159 0.35 1.59 -1.46
N VAL A 160 1.54 1.90 -0.97
CA VAL A 160 1.88 3.22 -0.45
C VAL A 160 3.32 3.62 -0.74
N SER A 161 3.56 4.92 -0.84
CA SER A 161 4.88 5.55 -0.90
C SER A 161 4.85 6.90 -0.22
N VAL A 162 5.98 7.28 0.37
CA VAL A 162 6.22 8.67 0.79
C VAL A 162 6.32 9.55 -0.45
N ASN A 163 5.60 10.66 -0.46
CA ASN A 163 5.76 11.70 -1.48
C ASN A 163 7.02 12.51 -1.17
N PHE A 164 8.18 12.12 -1.72
CA PHE A 164 9.47 12.75 -1.39
C PHE A 164 9.53 14.26 -1.70
N ALA A 165 8.64 14.77 -2.56
CA ALA A 165 8.59 16.18 -2.94
C ALA A 165 7.63 17.01 -2.07
N ASP A 166 6.87 16.37 -1.18
CA ASP A 166 6.01 17.08 -0.24
C ASP A 166 6.86 17.65 0.90
N ALA A 167 6.80 18.97 1.11
CA ALA A 167 7.59 19.68 2.12
C ALA A 167 7.32 19.20 3.55
N ARG A 168 6.22 18.48 3.80
CA ARG A 168 5.92 17.89 5.10
C ARG A 168 6.81 16.68 5.42
N ASN A 169 7.38 16.04 4.39
CA ASN A 169 8.28 14.91 4.55
C ASN A 169 9.73 15.39 4.67
N LEU A 170 10.34 15.16 5.84
CA LEU A 170 11.75 15.44 6.04
C LEU A 170 12.61 14.36 5.36
N ALA A 171 13.64 14.79 4.64
CA ALA A 171 14.55 13.88 3.96
C ALA A 171 15.17 12.86 4.94
N GLY A 172 15.17 11.59 4.55
CA GLY A 172 15.66 10.49 5.37
C GLY A 172 14.74 10.04 6.51
N LEU A 173 13.63 10.73 6.76
CA LEU A 173 12.67 10.35 7.80
C LEU A 173 11.51 9.53 7.22
N ALA A 174 11.39 8.28 7.67
CA ALA A 174 10.25 7.42 7.32
C ALA A 174 8.94 7.96 7.92
N GLN A 175 7.87 7.85 7.13
CA GLN A 175 6.51 8.13 7.59
C GLN A 175 5.92 6.93 8.31
N ASP A 176 4.84 7.14 9.06
CA ASP A 176 4.12 6.08 9.74
C ASP A 176 2.67 6.49 10.02
N PHE A 177 1.80 5.51 10.17
CA PHE A 177 0.40 5.68 10.54
C PHE A 177 -0.18 4.36 11.06
N ARG A 178 -1.41 4.38 11.56
CA ARG A 178 -2.12 3.18 11.98
C ARG A 178 -3.23 2.79 11.01
N VAL A 179 -3.38 1.49 10.77
CA VAL A 179 -4.60 0.94 10.19
C VAL A 179 -5.54 0.58 11.32
N VAL A 180 -6.81 0.98 11.20
CA VAL A 180 -7.86 0.73 12.20
C VAL A 180 -9.00 -0.04 11.54
N LEU A 181 -9.42 -1.13 12.16
CA LEU A 181 -10.67 -1.82 11.81
C LEU A 181 -11.71 -1.58 12.90
N THR A 182 -12.95 -1.38 12.50
CA THR A 182 -14.11 -1.26 13.40
C THR A 182 -15.21 -2.21 12.94
N ASP A 183 -15.84 -2.96 13.86
CA ASP A 183 -16.94 -3.87 13.55
C ASP A 183 -18.33 -3.28 13.83
N ALA A 184 -19.37 -4.10 13.60
CA ALA A 184 -20.78 -3.74 13.76
C ALA A 184 -21.19 -3.41 15.21
N SER A 185 -20.45 -3.87 16.20
CA SER A 185 -20.66 -3.55 17.61
C SER A 185 -19.97 -2.25 18.04
N GLY A 186 -19.10 -1.71 17.17
CA GLY A 186 -18.24 -0.56 17.47
C GLY A 186 -16.88 -0.94 18.05
N ALA A 187 -16.62 -2.23 18.31
CA ALA A 187 -15.30 -2.69 18.73
C ALA A 187 -14.27 -2.37 17.63
N SER A 188 -13.11 -1.87 18.06
CA SER A 188 -12.06 -1.40 17.16
C SER A 188 -10.68 -1.84 17.64
N ALA A 189 -9.80 -2.12 16.68
CA ALA A 189 -8.39 -2.38 16.94
C ALA A 189 -7.52 -1.62 15.92
N SER A 190 -6.30 -1.30 16.31
CA SER A 190 -5.36 -0.57 15.46
C SER A 190 -4.00 -1.26 15.42
N VAL A 191 -3.37 -1.25 14.24
CA VAL A 191 -2.03 -1.79 14.02
C VAL A 191 -1.18 -0.71 13.38
N ARG A 192 0.01 -0.48 13.92
CA ARG A 192 0.97 0.48 13.37
C ARG A 192 1.61 -0.12 12.11
N VAL A 193 1.72 0.66 11.04
CA VAL A 193 2.26 0.15 9.77
C VAL A 193 3.72 -0.26 9.93
N SER A 194 4.52 0.51 10.66
CA SER A 194 5.94 0.17 10.91
C SER A 194 6.17 -1.12 11.69
N ASP A 195 5.17 -1.64 12.41
CA ASP A 195 5.28 -2.93 13.12
C ASP A 195 5.27 -4.12 12.14
N VAL A 196 4.75 -3.95 10.92
CA VAL A 196 4.58 -5.02 9.93
C VAL A 196 5.26 -4.75 8.59
N SER A 197 5.62 -3.49 8.30
CA SER A 197 6.22 -3.12 7.01
C SER A 197 7.11 -1.88 7.10
N GLY A 198 8.26 -1.92 6.43
CA GLY A 198 9.13 -0.76 6.22
C GLY A 198 8.77 0.09 4.99
N ALA A 199 7.63 -0.16 4.33
CA ALA A 199 7.26 0.44 3.03
C ALA A 199 7.20 1.98 3.01
N LEU A 200 7.07 2.61 4.18
CA LEU A 200 7.00 4.07 4.35
C LEU A 200 8.37 4.74 4.51
N TYR A 201 9.43 4.13 4.01
CA TYR A 201 10.76 4.74 3.97
C TYR A 201 10.75 6.02 3.11
N PHE A 202 11.57 7.00 3.49
CA PHE A 202 11.88 8.11 2.60
C PHE A 202 12.76 7.59 1.45
N PRO A 203 12.36 7.73 0.17
CA PRO A 203 13.11 7.12 -0.91
C PRO A 203 14.56 7.61 -0.99
N PRO A 204 15.54 6.71 -1.17
CA PRO A 204 16.95 7.07 -1.12
C PRO A 204 17.43 7.71 -2.42
N GLY A 205 18.57 8.39 -2.32
CA GLY A 205 19.33 8.95 -3.44
C GLY A 205 19.02 10.42 -3.71
N ASP A 206 20.03 11.14 -4.19
CA ASP A 206 20.03 12.58 -4.45
C ASP A 206 20.53 12.94 -5.87
N THR A 207 21.13 11.97 -6.56
CA THR A 207 21.69 12.13 -7.89
C THR A 207 20.70 11.56 -8.91
N GLY A 208 20.15 12.41 -9.78
CA GLY A 208 19.09 12.03 -10.73
C GLY A 208 19.40 10.73 -11.48
N PRO A 209 18.41 9.83 -11.69
CA PRO A 209 16.95 10.03 -11.57
C PRO A 209 16.35 9.46 -10.26
N VAL A 210 17.07 9.48 -9.14
CA VAL A 210 16.55 9.23 -7.79
C VAL A 210 16.41 10.57 -7.03
N PRO A 211 15.57 10.69 -5.98
CA PRO A 211 14.71 9.66 -5.38
C PRO A 211 13.54 9.26 -6.28
N LYS A 212 12.93 8.09 -6.03
CA LYS A 212 11.76 7.60 -6.77
C LYS A 212 10.61 7.28 -5.85
N VAL A 213 9.39 7.66 -6.24
CA VAL A 213 8.16 7.11 -5.66
C VAL A 213 7.99 5.70 -6.20
N VAL A 214 8.19 4.71 -5.33
CA VAL A 214 7.89 3.31 -5.61
C VAL A 214 6.83 2.86 -4.62
N LEU A 215 5.67 2.46 -5.16
CA LEU A 215 4.55 2.00 -4.37
C LEU A 215 4.78 0.56 -3.91
N ASN A 216 5.09 0.42 -2.64
CA ASN A 216 5.33 -0.86 -2.00
C ASN A 216 4.04 -1.35 -1.34
N THR A 217 3.86 -2.67 -1.31
CA THR A 217 2.68 -3.26 -0.69
C THR A 217 2.87 -3.33 0.82
N VAL A 218 1.88 -2.84 1.57
CA VAL A 218 1.71 -3.09 3.00
C VAL A 218 0.63 -4.14 3.16
N ARG A 219 0.90 -5.17 3.97
CA ARG A 219 -0.05 -6.21 4.35
C ARG A 219 -0.10 -6.25 5.87
N VAL A 220 -1.23 -5.84 6.44
CA VAL A 220 -1.46 -5.89 7.89
C VAL A 220 -2.30 -7.14 8.18
N PRO A 221 -1.74 -8.15 8.89
CA PRO A 221 -2.46 -9.38 9.17
C PRO A 221 -3.77 -9.13 9.92
N LEU A 222 -4.87 -9.79 9.52
CA LEU A 222 -6.16 -9.63 10.21
C LEU A 222 -6.12 -10.16 11.65
N SER A 223 -5.24 -11.12 11.93
CA SER A 223 -5.00 -11.65 13.28
C SER A 223 -4.43 -10.60 14.26
N ALA A 224 -3.86 -9.50 13.76
CA ALA A 224 -3.34 -8.42 14.60
C ALA A 224 -4.46 -7.49 15.13
N PHE A 225 -5.68 -7.58 14.60
CA PHE A 225 -6.84 -6.77 15.03
C PHE A 225 -7.64 -7.48 16.12
N GLY A 226 -6.99 -7.73 17.27
CA GLY A 226 -7.60 -8.43 18.39
C GLY A 226 -8.89 -7.75 18.89
N GLY A 227 -9.93 -8.56 19.16
CA GLY A 227 -11.21 -8.08 19.66
C GLY A 227 -12.18 -7.54 18.60
N VAL A 228 -11.76 -7.41 17.34
CA VAL A 228 -12.65 -7.04 16.23
C VAL A 228 -13.33 -8.30 15.67
N ASN A 229 -14.66 -8.28 15.53
CA ASN A 229 -15.39 -9.33 14.85
C ASN A 229 -15.22 -9.23 13.33
N LEU A 230 -14.30 -10.03 12.78
CA LEU A 230 -14.01 -10.07 11.35
C LEU A 230 -15.18 -10.55 10.46
N ASN A 231 -16.25 -11.11 11.02
CA ASN A 231 -17.45 -11.46 10.26
C ASN A 231 -18.36 -10.24 10.01
N ALA A 232 -18.10 -9.10 10.65
CA ALA A 232 -18.99 -7.96 10.64
C ALA A 232 -18.23 -6.61 10.66
N VAL A 233 -17.11 -6.52 9.95
CA VAL A 233 -16.36 -5.26 9.79
C VAL A 233 -17.23 -4.19 9.13
N ARG A 234 -17.07 -2.94 9.57
CA ARG A 234 -17.82 -1.76 9.11
C ARG A 234 -16.93 -0.64 8.60
N SER A 235 -15.65 -0.63 8.92
CA SER A 235 -14.73 0.32 8.29
C SER A 235 -13.27 -0.14 8.33
N VAL A 236 -12.53 0.32 7.33
CA VAL A 236 -11.07 0.40 7.31
C VAL A 236 -10.69 1.87 7.37
N GLN A 237 -9.87 2.26 8.33
CA GLN A 237 -9.39 3.64 8.47
C GLN A 237 -7.87 3.69 8.53
N PHE A 238 -7.27 4.63 7.80
CA PHE A 238 -5.88 5.02 7.99
C PHE A 238 -5.85 6.24 8.91
N ALA A 239 -5.28 6.09 10.10
CA ALA A 239 -5.14 7.14 11.10
C ALA A 239 -3.71 7.66 11.08
N PHE A 240 -3.52 8.88 10.57
CA PHE A 240 -2.23 9.54 10.43
C PHE A 240 -1.83 10.24 11.74
N ASN A 241 -1.60 9.42 12.78
CA ASN A 241 -1.39 9.87 14.16
C ASN A 241 -0.03 9.48 14.75
N GLU A 242 0.90 9.00 13.92
CA GLU A 242 2.24 8.58 14.35
C GLU A 242 3.33 9.61 14.02
N ARG A 243 3.00 10.57 13.15
CA ARG A 243 3.86 11.69 12.74
C ARG A 243 3.02 12.96 12.71
N LEU A 244 3.56 14.09 13.19
CA LEU A 244 2.83 15.37 13.22
C LEU A 244 2.40 15.84 11.83
N GLN A 245 3.17 15.50 10.81
CA GLN A 245 2.91 15.89 9.42
C GLN A 245 3.47 14.83 8.47
N GLY A 246 2.91 14.78 7.27
CA GLY A 246 3.41 13.93 6.20
C GLY A 246 2.60 14.05 4.92
N GLY A 247 3.16 13.52 3.85
CA GLY A 247 2.52 13.43 2.53
C GLY A 247 2.73 12.06 1.91
N LEU A 248 1.65 11.40 1.51
CA LEU A 248 1.66 10.03 1.00
C LEU A 248 0.93 9.92 -0.35
N LEU A 249 1.30 8.88 -1.07
CA LEU A 249 0.59 8.39 -2.25
C LEU A 249 0.08 6.98 -1.94
N ILE A 250 -1.21 6.72 -2.08
CA ILE A 250 -1.88 5.48 -1.65
C ILE A 250 -2.76 4.94 -2.77
N THR A 251 -2.82 3.62 -2.95
CA THR A 251 -3.78 2.97 -3.88
C THR A 251 -4.13 1.53 -3.45
N ASP A 252 -5.16 0.96 -4.08
CA ASP A 252 -5.65 -0.42 -3.91
C ASP A 252 -5.87 -0.92 -2.47
N VAL A 253 -6.78 -0.27 -1.74
CA VAL A 253 -7.19 -0.75 -0.42
C VAL A 253 -8.07 -1.98 -0.59
N ALA A 254 -7.64 -3.14 -0.10
CA ALA A 254 -8.33 -4.41 -0.27
C ALA A 254 -8.10 -5.37 0.91
N PHE A 255 -9.06 -6.23 1.21
CA PHE A 255 -8.77 -7.46 1.96
C PHE A 255 -8.20 -8.48 0.98
N ALA A 256 -7.11 -9.15 1.35
CA ALA A 256 -6.39 -10.03 0.44
C ALA A 256 -5.78 -11.24 1.14
N SER A 257 -5.62 -12.30 0.36
CA SER A 257 -4.87 -13.50 0.69
C SER A 257 -3.78 -13.74 -0.35
N SER A 258 -2.74 -14.46 0.04
CA SER A 258 -1.75 -14.99 -0.88
C SER A 258 -2.26 -16.30 -1.50
N PRO A 259 -1.89 -16.62 -2.75
CA PRO A 259 -2.21 -17.92 -3.35
C PRO A 259 -1.65 -19.04 -2.49
N GLN A 260 -2.40 -20.14 -2.42
CA GLN A 260 -1.96 -21.39 -1.81
C GLN A 260 -1.19 -22.25 -2.80
#